data_AF-A9P815-F1
#
_entry.id   AF-A9P815-F1
#
_cell.length_a   1.000
_cell.length_b   1.000
_cell.length_c   1.000
_cell.angle_alpha   90.00
_cell.angle_beta   90.00
_cell.angle_gamma   90.00
#
_symmetry.space_group_name_H-M   'P 1'
#
loop_
_entity.id
_entity.type
_entity.pdbx_description
1 polymer ?
#
loop_
_entity_poly.entity_id
_entity_poly.type
_entity_poly.pdbx_seq_one_letter_code
_entity_poly.pdbx_strand_id
1 'polypeptide(L)'
;MENCSILIPVLLGLLRDSDSVVARESIVSGTHLYCGVLEEMALQCHRRGKVERWLEGLWIWMLKFKDAVFAIALEPGPVGIKLLALKFLETYILLFTTETTDSDRLVAEGSRRLFNISWVAGGHPVLDPVSLMSDANKTLVILLDFLWSPGSLPGALMIAVVNWL
;
A
#
# COMPACT_ATOMS: atom_id res chain seq x y z
N MET A 1 3.30 0.64 -18.09
CA MET A 1 3.95 0.82 -16.78
C MET A 1 5.44 1.15 -16.89
N GLU A 2 6.11 0.81 -17.98
CA GLU A 2 7.57 1.01 -18.12
C GLU A 2 8.04 2.48 -17.90
N ASN A 3 7.25 3.47 -18.34
CA ASN A 3 7.52 4.90 -18.13
C ASN A 3 7.30 5.37 -16.68
N CYS A 4 6.62 4.58 -15.83
CA CYS A 4 6.35 4.94 -14.43
C CYS A 4 7.64 5.06 -13.62
N SER A 5 8.70 4.35 -14.01
CA SER A 5 10.03 4.38 -13.40
C SER A 5 10.59 5.80 -13.24
N ILE A 6 10.27 6.69 -14.17
CA ILE A 6 10.72 8.09 -14.17
C ILE A 6 9.86 8.96 -13.25
N LEU A 7 8.61 8.57 -13.03
CA LEU A 7 7.63 9.32 -12.23
C LEU A 7 7.76 9.05 -10.73
N ILE A 8 8.28 7.88 -10.33
CA ILE A 8 8.29 7.50 -8.90
C ILE A 8 9.20 8.40 -8.05
N PRO A 9 10.42 8.77 -8.48
CA PRO A 9 11.23 9.74 -7.73
C PRO A 9 10.53 11.08 -7.55
N VAL A 10 9.74 11.51 -8.54
CA VAL A 10 8.94 12.74 -8.47
C VAL A 10 7.85 12.57 -7.41
N LEU A 11 7.05 11.49 -7.48
CA LEU A 11 6.02 11.19 -6.49
C LEU A 11 6.60 11.17 -5.06
N LEU A 12 7.74 10.50 -4.87
CA LEU A 12 8.44 10.46 -3.58
C LEU A 12 8.85 11.84 -3.08
N GLY A 13 9.34 12.72 -3.95
CA GLY A 13 9.63 14.12 -3.60
C GLY A 13 8.37 14.88 -3.18
N LEU A 14 7.28 14.70 -3.93
CA LEU A 14 6.00 15.38 -3.69
C LEU A 14 5.30 14.92 -2.40
N LEU A 15 5.64 13.77 -1.83
CA LEU A 15 5.13 13.35 -0.51
C LEU A 15 5.45 14.35 0.61
N ARG A 16 6.52 15.15 0.44
CA ARG A 16 6.98 16.16 1.38
C ARG A 16 6.77 17.59 0.86
N ASP A 17 5.90 17.76 -0.13
CA ASP A 17 5.60 19.08 -0.66
C ASP A 17 5.04 20.01 0.43
N SER A 18 5.42 21.29 0.36
CA SER A 18 4.88 22.32 1.24
C SER A 18 3.38 22.54 1.05
N ASP A 19 2.88 22.31 -0.16
CA ASP A 19 1.45 22.32 -0.45
C ASP A 19 0.83 20.99 -0.03
N SER A 20 -0.02 21.06 1.00
CA SER A 20 -0.74 19.89 1.51
C SER A 20 -1.61 19.20 0.46
N VAL A 21 -2.13 19.91 -0.55
CA VAL A 21 -2.93 19.32 -1.61
C VAL A 21 -2.06 18.41 -2.48
N VAL A 22 -0.87 18.88 -2.83
CA VAL A 22 0.10 18.14 -3.64
C VAL A 22 0.59 16.90 -2.89
N ALA A 23 0.93 17.03 -1.61
CA ALA A 23 1.34 15.89 -0.78
C ALA A 23 0.24 14.83 -0.67
N ARG A 24 -1.01 15.26 -0.47
CA ARG A 24 -2.18 14.35 -0.42
C ARG A 24 -2.38 13.61 -1.74
N GLU A 25 -2.31 14.33 -2.86
CA GLU A 25 -2.50 13.73 -4.18
C GLU A 25 -1.37 12.77 -4.55
N SER A 26 -0.14 13.05 -4.08
CA SER A 26 0.99 12.12 -4.23
C SER A 26 0.75 10.80 -3.50
N ILE A 27 0.19 10.82 -2.28
CA ILE A 27 -0.19 9.59 -1.55
C ILE A 27 -1.25 8.82 -2.32
N VAL A 28 -2.32 9.49 -2.79
CA VAL A 28 -3.41 8.84 -3.53
C VAL A 28 -2.91 8.20 -4.83
N SER A 29 -2.23 8.99 -5.66
CA SER A 29 -1.68 8.53 -6.93
C SER A 29 -0.63 7.41 -6.73
N GLY A 30 0.24 7.56 -5.74
CA GLY A 30 1.23 6.53 -5.39
C GLY A 30 0.59 5.25 -4.85
N THR A 31 -0.52 5.34 -4.11
CA THR A 31 -1.28 4.16 -3.67
C THR A 31 -1.84 3.38 -4.86
N HIS A 32 -2.46 4.07 -5.82
CA HIS A 32 -2.96 3.41 -7.04
C HIS A 32 -1.82 2.76 -7.85
N LEU A 33 -0.67 3.43 -7.95
CA LEU A 33 0.49 2.89 -8.64
C LEU A 33 1.05 1.66 -7.91
N TYR A 34 1.16 1.70 -6.58
CA TYR A 34 1.60 0.58 -5.76
C TYR A 34 0.76 -0.67 -6.03
N CYS A 35 -0.57 -0.55 -5.97
CA CYS A 35 -1.48 -1.65 -6.26
C CYS A 35 -1.33 -2.18 -7.68
N GLY A 36 -1.22 -1.28 -8.68
CA GLY A 36 -1.09 -1.68 -10.09
C GLY A 36 0.24 -2.39 -10.40
N VAL A 37 1.35 -1.96 -9.78
CA VAL A 37 2.65 -2.62 -9.92
C VAL A 37 2.61 -4.01 -9.30
N LEU A 38 2.04 -4.13 -8.09
CA LEU A 38 1.88 -5.42 -7.41
C LEU A 38 1.02 -6.40 -8.22
N GLU A 39 -0.11 -5.92 -8.75
CA GLU A 39 -1.01 -6.72 -9.61
C GLU A 39 -0.27 -7.25 -10.84
N GLU A 40 0.48 -6.39 -11.54
CA GLU A 40 1.23 -6.78 -12.74
C GLU A 40 2.34 -7.78 -12.41
N MET A 41 3.08 -7.57 -11.31
CA MET A 41 4.11 -8.52 -10.90
C MET A 41 3.52 -9.89 -10.60
N ALA A 42 2.42 -9.92 -9.83
CA ALA A 42 1.72 -11.16 -9.50
C ALA A 42 1.21 -11.88 -10.75
N LEU A 43 0.71 -11.13 -11.73
CA LEU A 43 0.23 -11.66 -13.00
C LEU A 43 1.37 -12.26 -13.83
N GLN A 44 2.53 -11.59 -13.89
CA GLN A 44 3.72 -12.10 -14.58
C GLN A 44 4.28 -13.35 -13.90
N CYS A 45 4.38 -13.34 -12.56
CA CYS A 45 4.72 -14.51 -11.76
C CYS A 45 3.81 -15.69 -12.09
N HIS A 46 2.49 -15.49 -12.05
CA HIS A 46 1.52 -16.57 -12.25
C HIS A 46 1.52 -17.11 -13.67
N ARG A 47 1.58 -16.24 -14.70
CA ARG A 47 1.47 -16.67 -16.11
C ARG A 47 2.77 -17.19 -16.69
N ARG A 48 3.90 -16.58 -16.32
CA ARG A 48 5.21 -16.82 -16.97
C ARG A 48 6.25 -17.44 -16.03
N GLY A 49 5.98 -17.48 -14.73
CA GLY A 49 6.95 -17.90 -13.71
C GLY A 49 8.15 -16.96 -13.58
N LYS A 50 8.09 -15.77 -14.19
CA LYS A 50 9.19 -14.79 -14.27
C LYS A 50 8.62 -13.38 -14.27
N VAL A 51 9.34 -12.46 -13.65
CA VAL A 51 9.03 -11.03 -13.65
C VAL A 51 10.09 -10.30 -14.48
N GLU A 52 9.67 -9.31 -15.27
CA GLU A 52 10.59 -8.49 -16.05
C GLU A 52 11.43 -7.58 -15.14
N ARG A 53 12.73 -7.44 -15.43
CA ARG A 53 13.69 -6.68 -14.58
C ARG A 53 13.29 -5.23 -14.32
N TRP A 54 12.67 -4.56 -15.31
CA TRP A 54 12.22 -3.18 -15.12
C TRP A 54 11.10 -3.11 -14.08
N LEU A 55 10.25 -4.14 -14.00
CA LEU A 55 9.16 -4.21 -13.04
C LEU A 55 9.67 -4.56 -11.64
N GLU A 56 10.69 -5.42 -11.53
CA GLU A 56 11.43 -5.62 -10.26
C GLU A 56 12.06 -4.32 -9.78
N GLY A 57 12.70 -3.56 -10.67
CA GLY A 57 13.24 -2.24 -10.37
C GLY A 57 12.16 -1.26 -9.91
N LEU A 58 11.00 -1.27 -10.56
CA LEU A 58 9.85 -0.45 -10.18
C LEU A 58 9.31 -0.83 -8.80
N TRP A 59 9.27 -2.12 -8.47
CA TRP A 59 8.85 -2.60 -7.16
C TRP A 59 9.75 -2.12 -6.04
N ILE A 60 11.07 -2.10 -6.24
CA ILE A 60 12.02 -1.54 -5.26
C ILE A 60 11.68 -0.08 -4.97
N TRP A 61 11.27 0.69 -5.98
CA TRP A 61 10.80 2.06 -5.78
C TRP A 61 9.46 2.12 -5.03
N MET A 62 8.56 1.16 -5.25
CA MET A 62 7.30 1.05 -4.50
C MET A 62 7.51 0.67 -3.03
N LEU A 63 8.55 -0.11 -2.71
CA LEU A 63 8.94 -0.35 -1.32
C LEU A 63 9.41 0.94 -0.63
N LYS A 64 10.19 1.78 -1.32
CA LYS A 64 10.58 3.10 -0.78
C LYS A 64 9.38 4.02 -0.58
N PHE A 65 8.41 3.98 -1.50
CA PHE A 65 7.15 4.72 -1.35
C PHE A 65 6.38 4.23 -0.11
N LYS A 66 6.22 2.91 0.05
CA LYS A 66 5.61 2.30 1.24
C LYS A 66 6.27 2.83 2.51
N ASP A 67 7.60 2.75 2.60
CA ASP A 67 8.33 3.19 3.80
C ASP A 67 8.16 4.70 4.07
N ALA A 68 8.14 5.53 3.03
CA ALA A 68 7.90 6.97 3.16
C ALA A 68 6.48 7.28 3.66
N VAL A 69 5.45 6.57 3.16
CA VAL A 69 4.07 6.74 3.61
C VAL A 69 3.89 6.22 5.04
N PHE A 70 4.55 5.12 5.40
CA PHE A 70 4.57 4.63 6.79
C PHE A 70 5.18 5.66 7.74
N ALA A 71 6.29 6.30 7.36
CA ALA A 71 6.88 7.38 8.16
C ALA A 71 5.87 8.52 8.37
N ILE A 72 5.16 8.94 7.31
CA ILE A 72 4.11 9.97 7.40
C ILE A 72 2.97 9.57 8.36
N ALA A 73 2.55 8.31 8.34
CA ALA A 73 1.50 7.83 9.25
C ALA A 73 1.93 7.90 10.72
N LEU A 74 3.20 7.58 11.00
CA LEU A 74 3.74 7.47 12.35
C LEU A 74 4.22 8.82 12.92
N GLU A 75 4.81 9.68 12.11
CA GLU A 75 5.37 10.96 12.54
C GLU A 75 4.29 12.02 12.81
N PRO A 76 4.58 13.05 13.64
CA PRO A 76 3.69 14.20 13.78
C PRO A 76 3.53 14.95 12.46
N GLY A 77 2.31 15.39 12.16
CA GLY A 77 2.06 16.11 10.90
C GLY A 77 0.59 16.49 10.68
N PRO A 78 0.28 17.10 9.53
CA PRO A 78 -1.07 17.53 9.20
C PRO A 78 -2.04 16.36 9.16
N VAL A 79 -3.17 16.50 9.86
CA VAL A 79 -4.20 15.44 10.01
C VAL A 79 -4.65 14.89 8.66
N GLY A 80 -4.89 15.75 7.67
CA GLY A 80 -5.37 15.33 6.36
C GLY A 80 -4.38 14.49 5.56
N ILE A 81 -3.07 14.67 5.77
CA ILE A 81 -2.02 13.86 5.14
C ILE A 81 -1.89 12.54 5.89
N LYS A 82 -1.85 12.59 7.23
CA LYS A 82 -1.81 11.39 8.08
C LYS A 82 -2.98 10.45 7.82
N LEU A 83 -4.18 11.00 7.61
CA LEU A 83 -5.37 10.22 7.30
C LEU A 83 -5.18 9.39 6.02
N LEU A 84 -4.63 9.99 4.97
CA LEU A 84 -4.36 9.26 3.72
C LEU A 84 -3.24 8.23 3.87
N ALA A 85 -2.22 8.53 4.68
CA ALA A 85 -1.18 7.56 4.98
C ALA A 85 -1.72 6.36 5.76
N LEU A 86 -2.61 6.57 6.74
CA LEU A 86 -3.29 5.47 7.45
C LEU A 86 -4.21 4.67 6.51
N LYS A 87 -4.90 5.32 5.56
CA LYS A 87 -5.68 4.64 4.51
C LYS A 87 -4.81 3.73 3.64
N PHE A 88 -3.57 4.15 3.36
CA PHE A 88 -2.60 3.31 2.67
C PHE A 88 -2.18 2.09 3.51
N LEU A 89 -1.97 2.25 4.83
CA LEU A 89 -1.69 1.12 5.74
C LEU A 89 -2.81 0.09 5.75
N GLU A 90 -4.07 0.53 5.82
CA GLU A 90 -5.24 -0.37 5.67
C GLU A 90 -5.22 -1.08 4.31
N THR A 91 -5.01 -0.34 3.22
CA THR A 91 -4.93 -0.93 1.87
C THR A 91 -3.82 -1.99 1.81
N TYR A 92 -2.67 -1.73 2.43
CA TYR A 92 -1.57 -2.68 2.54
C TYR A 92 -1.97 -3.95 3.30
N ILE A 93 -2.66 -3.81 4.44
CA ILE A 93 -3.19 -4.95 5.19
C ILE A 93 -4.13 -5.77 4.29
N LEU A 94 -5.13 -5.12 3.68
CA LEU A 94 -6.11 -5.78 2.82
C LEU A 94 -5.46 -6.56 1.68
N LEU A 95 -4.43 -6.01 1.03
CA LEU A 95 -3.73 -6.71 -0.07
C LEU A 95 -3.13 -8.05 0.37
N PHE A 96 -2.74 -8.19 1.64
CA PHE A 96 -1.93 -9.31 2.11
C PHE A 96 -2.59 -10.17 3.20
N THR A 97 -3.76 -9.79 3.74
CA THR A 97 -4.46 -10.57 4.77
C THR A 97 -5.83 -11.08 4.35
N THR A 98 -6.43 -10.59 3.27
CA THR A 98 -7.76 -11.09 2.86
C THR A 98 -7.66 -12.50 2.29
N GLU A 99 -8.43 -13.43 2.84
CA GLU A 99 -8.61 -14.75 2.25
C GLU A 99 -9.29 -14.64 0.88
N THR A 100 -8.84 -15.47 -0.06
CA THR A 100 -9.19 -15.43 -1.48
C THR A 100 -10.68 -15.61 -1.79
N THR A 101 -11.51 -15.96 -0.82
CA THR A 101 -12.97 -16.13 -0.97
C THR A 101 -13.76 -14.84 -0.82
N ASP A 102 -13.24 -13.84 -0.11
CA ASP A 102 -13.94 -12.55 0.09
C ASP A 102 -13.52 -11.48 -0.93
N SER A 103 -12.44 -11.69 -1.68
CA SER A 103 -12.00 -10.78 -2.74
C SER A 103 -13.03 -10.67 -3.88
N ASP A 104 -13.84 -11.71 -4.10
CA ASP A 104 -14.96 -11.70 -5.05
C ASP A 104 -16.08 -10.73 -4.65
N ARG A 105 -16.19 -10.35 -3.38
CA ARG A 105 -17.21 -9.40 -2.89
C ARG A 105 -16.83 -7.94 -3.10
N LEU A 106 -15.53 -7.63 -3.16
CA LEU A 106 -15.02 -6.28 -3.50
C LEU A 106 -15.13 -5.96 -5.00
N VAL A 107 -15.54 -6.92 -5.83
CA VAL A 107 -15.71 -6.79 -7.29
C VAL A 107 -17.00 -6.02 -7.65
N ALA A 108 -17.92 -5.83 -6.71
CA ALA A 108 -19.22 -5.23 -6.94
C ALA A 108 -19.20 -3.69 -6.95
N GLU A 109 -18.34 -3.09 -7.79
CA GLU A 109 -18.53 -1.75 -8.40
C GLU A 109 -17.42 -1.47 -9.43
N GLY A 110 -17.49 -2.15 -10.59
CA GLY A 110 -16.77 -1.75 -11.81
C GLY A 110 -15.24 -1.91 -11.84
N SER A 111 -14.61 -2.57 -10.87
CA SER A 111 -13.15 -2.59 -10.71
C SER A 111 -12.42 -3.70 -11.48
N ARG A 112 -11.23 -3.34 -11.99
CA ARG A 112 -10.11 -4.24 -12.37
C ARG A 112 -9.93 -5.39 -11.38
N ARG A 113 -9.49 -6.55 -11.87
CA ARG A 113 -9.12 -7.72 -11.04
C ARG A 113 -8.18 -7.28 -9.91
N LEU A 114 -8.64 -7.36 -8.66
CA LEU A 114 -7.78 -7.11 -7.50
C LEU A 114 -6.65 -8.16 -7.44
N PHE A 115 -5.48 -7.72 -7.00
CA PHE A 115 -4.33 -8.59 -6.69
C PHE A 115 -4.76 -9.79 -5.85
N ASN A 116 -4.19 -10.96 -6.13
CA ASN A 116 -4.43 -12.17 -5.36
C ASN A 116 -3.10 -12.75 -4.88
N ILE A 117 -2.93 -12.86 -3.55
CA ILE A 117 -1.71 -13.36 -2.92
C ILE A 117 -1.36 -14.80 -3.37
N SER A 118 -2.35 -15.62 -3.73
CA SER A 118 -2.13 -16.97 -4.26
C SER A 118 -1.39 -16.99 -5.61
N TRP A 119 -1.42 -15.90 -6.37
CA TRP A 119 -0.68 -15.77 -7.63
C TRP A 119 0.84 -15.70 -7.42
N VAL A 120 1.24 -15.46 -6.17
CA VAL A 120 2.63 -15.28 -5.76
C VAL A 120 3.15 -16.49 -4.95
N ALA A 121 2.30 -17.46 -4.66
CA ALA A 121 2.63 -18.66 -3.87
C ALA A 121 3.76 -19.53 -4.48
N GLY A 122 4.12 -19.31 -5.75
CA GLY A 122 5.24 -19.96 -6.44
C GLY A 122 6.64 -19.49 -6.03
N GLY A 123 6.78 -18.52 -5.12
CA GLY A 123 8.06 -18.20 -4.48
C GLY A 123 8.99 -17.30 -5.30
N HIS A 124 8.46 -16.24 -5.92
CA HIS A 124 9.32 -15.22 -6.53
C HIS A 124 10.08 -14.45 -5.41
N PRO A 125 11.41 -14.35 -5.45
CA PRO A 125 12.21 -13.83 -4.32
C PRO A 125 11.90 -12.36 -3.99
N VAL A 126 11.36 -11.60 -4.95
CA VAL A 126 10.97 -10.20 -4.77
C VAL A 126 9.58 -10.04 -4.14
N LEU A 127 8.73 -11.06 -4.25
CA LEU A 127 7.38 -11.08 -3.71
C LEU A 127 7.19 -12.30 -2.81
N ASP A 128 8.04 -12.46 -1.79
CA ASP A 128 7.88 -13.58 -0.87
C ASP A 128 6.57 -13.43 -0.07
N PRO A 129 5.57 -14.31 -0.26
CA PRO A 129 4.26 -14.15 0.38
C PRO A 129 4.34 -14.18 1.91
N VAL A 130 5.26 -14.97 2.46
CA VAL A 130 5.44 -15.09 3.92
C VAL A 130 5.90 -13.77 4.52
N SER A 131 6.90 -13.12 3.91
CA SER A 131 7.37 -11.81 4.34
C SER A 131 6.29 -10.73 4.21
N LEU A 132 5.53 -10.72 3.11
CA LEU A 132 4.47 -9.73 2.86
C LEU A 132 3.32 -9.88 3.86
N MET A 133 2.86 -11.10 4.11
CA MET A 133 1.85 -11.38 5.14
C MET A 133 2.34 -11.02 6.54
N SER A 134 3.60 -11.33 6.87
CA SER A 134 4.20 -10.96 8.15
C SER A 134 4.26 -9.44 8.34
N ASP A 135 4.62 -8.69 7.30
CA ASP A 135 4.70 -7.24 7.34
C ASP A 135 3.30 -6.59 7.44
N ALA A 136 2.31 -7.16 6.76
CA ALA A 136 0.92 -6.75 6.89
C ALA A 136 0.37 -6.98 8.31
N ASN A 137 0.67 -8.12 8.92
CA ASN A 137 0.29 -8.39 10.31
C ASN A 137 0.95 -7.42 11.30
N LYS A 138 2.22 -7.04 11.08
CA LYS A 138 2.87 -5.98 11.88
C LYS A 138 2.18 -4.62 11.69
N THR A 139 1.76 -4.32 10.47
CA THR A 139 1.03 -3.10 10.14
C THR A 139 -0.33 -3.05 10.85
N LEU A 140 -1.01 -4.20 10.94
CA LEU A 140 -2.26 -4.32 11.70
C LEU A 140 -2.04 -4.02 13.19
N VAL A 141 -0.97 -4.55 13.79
CA VAL A 141 -0.61 -4.25 15.19
C VAL A 141 -0.40 -2.75 15.39
N ILE A 142 0.27 -2.07 14.46
CA ILE A 142 0.45 -0.61 14.51
C ILE A 142 -0.90 0.13 14.52
N LEU A 143 -1.86 -0.27 13.67
CA LEU A 143 -3.20 0.34 13.67
C LEU A 143 -3.98 0.07 14.96
N LEU A 144 -3.82 -1.11 15.56
CA LEU A 144 -4.44 -1.43 16.85
C LEU A 144 -3.84 -0.63 18.00
N ASP A 145 -2.52 -0.43 18.01
CA ASP A 145 -1.83 0.39 19.02
C ASP A 145 -2.34 1.84 19.02
N PHE A 146 -2.67 2.37 17.83
CA PHE A 146 -3.29 3.68 17.68
C PHE A 146 -4.69 3.77 18.33
N LEU A 147 -5.46 2.68 18.33
CA LEU A 147 -6.75 2.63 19.02
C LEU A 147 -6.61 2.51 20.54
N TRP A 148 -5.63 1.73 20.99
CA TRP A 148 -5.45 1.42 22.41
C TRP A 148 -4.66 2.48 23.19
N SER A 149 -4.12 3.49 22.50
CA SER A 149 -3.46 4.66 23.11
C SER A 149 -4.39 5.89 23.11
N PRO A 150 -5.35 5.98 24.06
CA PRO A 150 -6.30 7.09 24.13
C PRO A 150 -5.55 8.42 24.30
N GLY A 151 -5.80 9.37 23.39
CA GLY A 151 -5.14 10.68 23.34
C GLY A 151 -3.97 10.79 22.36
N SER A 152 -3.54 9.69 21.72
CA SER A 152 -2.45 9.69 20.73
C SER A 152 -2.82 10.29 19.36
N LEU A 153 -4.12 10.35 19.05
CA LEU A 153 -4.63 10.75 17.73
C LEU A 153 -5.78 11.76 17.82
N PRO A 154 -5.80 12.78 16.95
CA PRO A 154 -6.99 13.58 16.67
C PRO A 154 -8.22 12.72 16.40
N GLY A 155 -9.39 13.12 16.89
CA GLY A 155 -10.61 12.31 16.81
C GLY A 155 -11.00 11.84 15.40
N ALA A 156 -10.70 12.65 14.36
CA ALA A 156 -10.92 12.26 12.97
C ALA A 156 -10.08 11.04 12.53
N LEU A 157 -8.85 10.91 13.02
CA LEU A 157 -7.99 9.76 12.72
C LEU A 157 -8.45 8.52 13.48
N MET A 158 -8.93 8.68 14.71
CA MET A 158 -9.49 7.57 15.50
C MET A 158 -10.74 6.98 14.84
N ILE A 159 -11.68 7.83 14.39
CA ILE A 159 -12.87 7.38 13.65
C ILE A 159 -12.47 6.63 12.39
N ALA A 160 -11.48 7.12 11.66
CA ALA A 160 -11.01 6.47 10.44
C ALA A 160 -10.44 5.08 10.71
N VAL A 161 -9.56 4.94 11.70
CA VAL A 161 -8.99 3.64 12.09
C VAL A 161 -10.09 2.67 12.55
N VAL A 162 -11.08 3.13 13.33
CA VAL A 162 -12.22 2.29 13.74
C VAL A 162 -13.07 1.85 12.56
N ASN A 163 -13.26 2.69 11.55
CA ASN A 163 -14.07 2.36 10.37
C ASN A 163 -13.37 1.37 9.42
N TRP A 164 -12.05 1.23 9.52
CA TRP A 164 -11.23 0.45 8.60
C TRP A 164 -10.80 -0.92 9.14
N LEU A 165 -10.93 -1.12 10.46
CA LEU A 165 -10.76 -2.40 11.15
C LEU A 165 -12.09 -3.16 11.19
#